data_AF-A0A931SXP9-F1
#
_entry.id   AF-A0A931SXP9-F1
#
_cell.length_a   1.000
_cell.length_b   1.000
_cell.length_c   1.000
_cell.angle_alpha   90.00
_cell.angle_beta   90.00
_cell.angle_gamma   90.00
#
_symmetry.space_group_name_H-M   'P 1'
#
loop_
_entity.id
_entity.type
_entity.pdbx_description
1 polymer ?
#
loop_
_entity_poly.entity_id
_entity_poly.type
_entity_poly.pdbx_seq_one_letter_code
_entity_poly.pdbx_strand_id
1 'polypeptide(L)'
;MFDTEKLLTIIIQAGSFASAFAAIAAGVIMASVTKKFGTGILASGFKSISTGVLLIAGGIVLDALNSYLALSSGAFFAAVLILKELLFVAGTYIIVIGSKNTGDKLESLTK
;
A
#
# COMPACT_ATOMS: atom_id res chain seq x y z
N MET A 1 -22.24 -27.70 -13.90
CA MET A 1 -22.47 -26.53 -13.03
C MET A 1 -21.13 -25.85 -12.85
N PHE A 2 -20.98 -24.57 -13.21
CA PHE A 2 -19.75 -23.86 -12.91
C PHE A 2 -19.60 -23.73 -11.40
N ASP A 3 -18.42 -24.01 -10.89
CA ASP A 3 -18.08 -23.83 -9.49
C ASP A 3 -17.79 -22.33 -9.27
N THR A 4 -18.87 -21.56 -9.11
CA THR A 4 -18.84 -20.10 -9.02
C THR A 4 -17.98 -19.62 -7.85
N GLU A 5 -17.88 -20.40 -6.76
CA GLU A 5 -17.02 -20.11 -5.62
C GLU A 5 -15.54 -20.20 -5.98
N LYS A 6 -15.13 -21.24 -6.70
CA LYS A 6 -13.76 -21.35 -7.22
C LYS A 6 -13.44 -20.22 -8.20
N LEU A 7 -14.36 -19.90 -9.10
CA LEU A 7 -14.17 -18.81 -10.06
C LEU A 7 -13.99 -17.45 -9.35
N LEU A 8 -14.83 -17.15 -8.36
CA LEU A 8 -14.74 -15.92 -7.57
C LEU A 8 -13.41 -15.84 -6.80
N THR A 9 -12.99 -16.95 -6.20
CA THR A 9 -11.71 -17.04 -5.48
C THR A 9 -10.52 -16.73 -6.39
N ILE A 10 -10.50 -17.30 -7.60
CA ILE A 10 -9.45 -17.06 -8.59
C ILE A 10 -9.42 -15.59 -9.01
N ILE A 11 -10.57 -14.96 -9.27
CA ILE A 11 -10.65 -13.55 -9.67
C ILE A 11 -10.14 -12.64 -8.56
N ILE A 12 -10.54 -12.89 -7.30
CA ILE A 12 -10.10 -12.09 -6.15
C ILE A 12 -8.59 -12.21 -5.96
N GLN A 13 -8.04 -13.43 -6.03
CA GLN A 13 -6.60 -13.66 -5.91
C GLN A 13 -5.81 -13.01 -7.04
N ALA A 14 -6.28 -13.11 -8.29
CA ALA A 14 -5.65 -12.48 -9.43
C ALA A 14 -5.67 -10.95 -9.33
N GLY A 15 -6.80 -10.36 -8.92
CA GLY A 15 -6.93 -8.92 -8.71
C GLY A 15 -6.07 -8.40 -7.57
N SER A 16 -6.00 -9.14 -6.46
CA SER A 16 -5.12 -8.82 -5.33
C SER A 16 -3.65 -8.87 -5.72
N PHE A 17 -3.24 -9.91 -6.45
CA PHE A 17 -1.88 -10.04 -6.98
C PHE A 17 -1.51 -8.88 -7.92
N ALA A 18 -2.36 -8.55 -8.89
CA ALA A 18 -2.14 -7.43 -9.79
C ALA A 18 -2.01 -6.10 -9.03
N SER A 19 -2.87 -5.89 -8.02
CA SER A 19 -2.84 -4.70 -7.17
C SER A 19 -1.56 -4.61 -6.34
N ALA A 20 -1.09 -5.73 -5.78
CA ALA A 20 0.17 -5.78 -5.03
C ALA A 20 1.36 -5.41 -5.93
N PHE A 21 1.44 -5.97 -7.14
CA PHE A 21 2.51 -5.65 -8.09
C PHE A 21 2.47 -4.19 -8.54
N ALA A 22 1.28 -3.66 -8.82
CA ALA A 22 1.12 -2.25 -9.16
C ALA A 22 1.57 -1.34 -8.02
N ALA A 23 1.20 -1.67 -6.77
CA ALA A 23 1.61 -0.92 -5.59
C ALA A 23 3.14 -0.99 -5.37
N ILE A 24 3.75 -2.17 -5.50
CA ILE A 24 5.22 -2.32 -5.40
C ILE A 24 5.90 -1.48 -6.47
N ALA A 25 5.47 -1.59 -7.73
CA ALA A 25 6.04 -0.83 -8.84
C ALA A 25 5.93 0.69 -8.59
N ALA A 26 4.76 1.17 -8.16
CA ALA A 26 4.56 2.57 -7.80
C ALA A 26 5.49 3.00 -6.65
N GLY A 27 5.60 2.20 -5.60
CA GLY A 27 6.49 2.45 -4.46
C GLY A 27 7.97 2.57 -4.89
N VAL A 28 8.43 1.65 -5.73
CA VAL A 28 9.81 1.64 -6.27
C VAL A 28 10.07 2.82 -7.20
N ILE A 29 9.13 3.16 -8.08
CA ILE A 29 9.24 4.32 -8.96
C ILE A 29 9.33 5.61 -8.12
N MET A 30 8.46 5.79 -7.13
CA MET A 30 8.48 6.96 -6.24
C MET A 30 9.78 7.05 -5.42
N ALA A 31 10.31 5.91 -4.96
CA ALA A 31 11.62 5.87 -4.30
C ALA A 31 12.76 6.28 -5.27
N SER A 32 12.68 5.85 -6.52
CA SER A 32 13.67 6.20 -7.55
C SER A 32 13.60 7.67 -7.92
N VAL A 33 12.39 8.23 -8.01
CA VAL A 33 12.17 9.67 -8.23
C VAL A 33 12.71 10.49 -7.06
N THR A 34 12.53 10.02 -5.82
CA THR A 34 13.14 10.64 -4.62
C THR A 34 14.65 10.77 -4.77
N LYS A 35 15.33 9.72 -5.26
CA LYS A 35 16.78 9.75 -5.51
C LYS A 35 17.18 10.75 -6.61
N LYS A 36 16.36 10.93 -7.64
CA LYS A 36 16.60 11.93 -8.71
C LYS A 36 16.53 13.36 -8.20
N PHE A 37 15.57 13.66 -7.32
CA PHE A 37 15.45 15.00 -6.72
C PHE A 37 16.47 15.22 -5.60
N GLY A 38 17.00 14.15 -4.98
CA GLY A 38 18.10 14.17 -4.02
C GLY A 38 17.70 14.76 -2.67
N THR A 39 17.41 16.06 -2.63
CA THR A 39 16.96 16.80 -1.44
C THR A 39 15.89 17.83 -1.83
N GLY A 40 15.14 18.34 -0.86
CA GLY A 40 14.10 19.35 -1.08
C GLY A 40 12.67 18.86 -0.86
N ILE A 41 11.72 19.77 -1.07
CA ILE A 41 10.31 19.58 -0.69
C ILE A 41 9.67 18.41 -1.46
N LEU A 42 9.92 18.35 -2.79
CA LEU A 42 9.40 17.28 -3.65
C LEU A 42 10.01 15.91 -3.32
N ALA A 43 11.31 15.84 -3.05
CA ALA A 43 11.97 14.61 -2.65
C ALA A 43 11.38 14.07 -1.33
N SER A 44 11.13 14.94 -0.35
CA SER A 44 10.47 14.57 0.90
C SER A 44 9.04 14.03 0.67
N GLY A 45 8.28 14.64 -0.23
CA GLY A 45 6.94 14.19 -0.60
C GLY A 45 6.94 12.82 -1.24
N PHE A 46 7.77 12.61 -2.28
CA PHE A 46 7.89 11.33 -2.96
C PHE A 46 8.38 10.21 -2.03
N LYS A 47 9.26 10.51 -1.07
CA LYS A 47 9.70 9.55 -0.06
C LYS A 47 8.55 9.10 0.84
N SER A 48 7.72 10.04 1.28
CA SER A 48 6.55 9.74 2.12
C SER A 48 5.54 8.89 1.35
N ILE A 49 5.23 9.29 0.11
CA ILE A 49 4.33 8.53 -0.78
C ILE A 49 4.86 7.12 -1.03
N SER A 50 6.14 6.98 -1.39
CA SER A 50 6.78 5.69 -1.60
C SER A 50 6.64 4.76 -0.38
N THR A 51 6.93 5.30 0.81
CA THR A 51 6.85 4.53 2.07
C THR A 51 5.42 4.08 2.34
N GLY A 52 4.44 4.99 2.20
CA GLY A 52 3.04 4.66 2.44
C GLY A 52 2.47 3.67 1.42
N VAL A 53 2.84 3.77 0.14
CA VAL A 53 2.43 2.82 -0.90
C VAL A 53 3.03 1.43 -0.66
N LEU A 54 4.27 1.34 -0.19
CA LEU A 54 4.88 0.05 0.16
C LEU A 54 4.21 -0.60 1.39
N LEU A 55 3.75 0.18 2.36
CA LEU A 55 2.96 -0.33 3.48
C LEU A 55 1.61 -0.89 3.00
N ILE A 56 0.93 -0.17 2.09
CA ILE A 56 -0.31 -0.66 1.46
C ILE A 56 -0.05 -1.96 0.69
N ALA A 57 1.04 -2.04 -0.08
CA ALA A 57 1.43 -3.27 -0.77
C ALA A 57 1.62 -4.44 0.19
N GLY A 58 2.26 -4.22 1.34
CA GLY A 58 2.38 -5.21 2.42
C GLY A 58 1.02 -5.66 2.95
N GLY A 59 0.07 -4.74 3.13
CA GLY A 59 -1.31 -5.05 3.52
C GLY A 59 -2.03 -5.93 2.51
N ILE A 60 -1.90 -5.64 1.21
CA ILE A 60 -2.49 -6.46 0.12
C ILE A 60 -1.89 -7.87 0.12
N VAL A 61 -0.56 -7.99 0.28
CA VAL A 61 0.11 -9.30 0.34
C VAL A 61 -0.37 -10.10 1.55
N LEU A 62 -0.48 -9.49 2.73
CA LEU A 62 -1.02 -10.18 3.92
C LEU A 62 -2.46 -10.64 3.72
N ASP A 63 -3.29 -9.84 3.06
CA ASP A 63 -4.67 -10.21 2.76
C ASP A 63 -4.74 -11.42 1.80
N ALA A 64 -3.90 -11.43 0.76
CA ALA A 64 -3.78 -12.56 -0.16
C ALA A 64 -3.28 -13.82 0.55
N LEU A 65 -2.31 -13.70 1.46
CA LEU A 65 -1.80 -14.83 2.26
C LEU A 65 -2.89 -15.39 3.19
N ASN A 66 -3.68 -14.53 3.83
CA ASN A 66 -4.77 -14.95 4.69
C ASN A 66 -5.86 -15.70 3.88
N SER A 67 -6.22 -15.17 2.70
CA SER A 67 -7.17 -15.82 1.78
C SER A 67 -6.67 -17.18 1.29
N TYR A 68 -5.37 -17.32 1.00
CA TYR A 68 -4.78 -18.57 0.53
C TYR A 68 -4.64 -19.64 1.63
N LEU A 69 -4.20 -19.23 2.83
CA LEU A 69 -4.01 -20.15 3.96
C LEU A 69 -5.33 -20.59 4.62
N ALA A 70 -6.47 -20.03 4.18
CA ALA A 70 -7.81 -20.34 4.68
C ALA A 70 -7.88 -20.34 6.22
N LEU A 71 -7.22 -19.37 6.86
CA LEU A 71 -7.20 -19.22 8.31
C LEU A 71 -8.62 -18.94 8.78
N SER A 72 -9.35 -19.98 9.18
CA SER A 72 -10.81 -19.91 9.33
C SER A 72 -11.27 -19.47 10.71
N SER A 73 -10.41 -19.49 11.73
CA SER A 73 -10.69 -18.96 13.07
C SER A 73 -9.48 -19.05 14.00
N GLY A 74 -9.35 -18.09 14.93
CA GLY A 74 -8.35 -18.12 16.01
C GLY A 74 -7.62 -16.79 16.23
N ALA A 75 -6.82 -16.73 17.31
CA ALA A 75 -6.06 -15.53 17.67
C ALA A 75 -5.06 -15.09 16.57
N PHE A 76 -4.50 -16.06 15.83
CA PHE A 76 -3.60 -15.78 14.71
C PHE A 76 -4.31 -15.10 13.53
N PHE A 77 -5.51 -15.57 13.17
CA PHE A 77 -6.33 -14.92 12.14
C PHE A 77 -6.66 -13.48 12.52
N ALA A 78 -7.10 -13.25 13.77
CA ALA A 78 -7.39 -11.91 14.28
C ALA A 78 -6.15 -11.00 14.26
N ALA A 79 -4.98 -11.52 14.64
CA ALA A 79 -3.72 -10.76 14.60
C ALA A 79 -3.34 -10.34 13.17
N VAL A 80 -3.48 -11.23 12.18
CA VAL A 80 -3.22 -10.91 10.76
C VAL A 80 -4.21 -9.84 10.25
N LEU A 81 -5.48 -9.93 10.67
CA LEU A 81 -6.53 -8.99 10.29
C LEU A 81 -6.29 -7.59 10.86
N ILE A 82 -5.90 -7.51 12.13
CA ILE A 82 -5.50 -6.24 12.76
C ILE A 82 -4.25 -5.68 12.09
N LEU A 83 -3.25 -6.53 11.83
CA LEU A 83 -1.99 -6.09 11.22
C LEU A 83 -2.21 -5.51 9.81
N LYS A 84 -3.03 -6.16 8.97
CA LYS A 84 -3.33 -5.62 7.63
C LYS A 84 -4.06 -4.28 7.73
N GLU A 85 -5.02 -4.12 8.64
CA GLU A 85 -5.75 -2.86 8.81
C GLU A 85 -4.78 -1.75 9.26
N LEU A 86 -3.88 -2.04 10.19
CA LEU A 86 -2.84 -1.10 10.60
C LEU A 86 -1.92 -0.70 9.44
N LEU A 87 -1.54 -1.64 8.57
CA LEU A 87 -0.75 -1.36 7.37
C LEU A 87 -1.49 -0.43 6.39
N PHE A 88 -2.78 -0.68 6.15
CA PHE A 88 -3.59 0.19 5.29
C PHE A 88 -3.78 1.58 5.89
N VAL A 89 -4.13 1.67 7.18
CA VAL A 89 -4.34 2.95 7.88
C VAL A 89 -3.03 3.74 7.98
N ALA A 90 -1.94 3.11 8.39
CA ALA A 90 -0.63 3.77 8.48
C ALA A 90 -0.14 4.21 7.09
N GLY A 91 -0.27 3.34 6.09
CA GLY A 91 0.14 3.65 4.71
C GLY A 91 -0.62 4.84 4.13
N THR A 92 -1.96 4.82 4.23
CA THR A 92 -2.82 5.93 3.77
C THR A 92 -2.54 7.21 4.54
N TYR A 93 -2.41 7.15 5.86
CA TYR A 93 -2.06 8.30 6.69
C TYR A 93 -0.73 8.94 6.26
N ILE A 94 0.32 8.13 6.06
CA ILE A 94 1.65 8.59 5.63
C ILE A 94 1.59 9.27 4.25
N ILE A 95 0.77 8.75 3.32
CA ILE A 95 0.57 9.36 2.00
C ILE A 95 -0.12 10.73 2.15
N VAL A 96 -1.22 10.79 2.92
CA VAL A 96 -2.02 12.00 3.08
C VAL A 96 -1.21 13.10 3.76
N ILE A 97 -0.56 12.80 4.90
CA ILE A 97 0.23 13.79 5.63
C ILE A 97 1.47 14.22 4.83
N GLY A 98 2.12 13.28 4.12
CA GLY A 98 3.25 13.57 3.25
C GLY A 98 2.86 14.50 2.10
N SER A 99 1.71 14.25 1.48
CA SER A 99 1.18 15.08 0.40
C SER A 99 0.80 16.48 0.90
N LYS A 100 0.11 16.56 2.04
CA LYS A 100 -0.25 17.83 2.68
C LYS A 100 0.99 18.66 3.00
N ASN A 101 1.96 18.10 3.74
CA ASN A 101 3.18 18.82 4.12
C ASN A 101 4.01 19.27 2.90
N THR A 102 3.95 18.51 1.80
CA THR A 102 4.62 18.89 0.54
C THR A 102 3.89 20.08 -0.09
N GLY A 103 2.55 20.03 -0.15
CA GLY A 103 1.72 21.13 -0.65
C GLY A 103 1.90 22.42 0.16
N ASP A 104 1.81 22.34 1.49
CA ASP A 104 1.97 23.50 2.39
C ASP A 104 3.33 24.20 2.18
N LYS A 105 4.40 23.40 2.00
CA LYS A 105 5.75 23.94 1.75
C LYS A 105 5.88 24.54 0.35
N LEU A 106 5.25 23.95 -0.68
CA LEU A 106 5.25 24.51 -2.03
C LEU A 106 4.50 25.85 -2.05
N GLU A 107 3.36 25.94 -1.38
CA GLU A 107 2.58 27.18 -1.27
C GLU A 107 3.40 28.30 -0.61
N SER A 108 4.19 27.96 0.43
CA SER A 108 5.05 28.93 1.12
C SER A 108 6.18 29.50 0.25
N LEU A 109 6.53 28.85 -0.86
CA LEU A 109 7.54 29.34 -1.81
C LEU A 109 6.96 30.18 -2.95
N THR A 110 5.64 30.13 -3.14
CA THR A 110 4.93 30.88 -4.19
C THR A 110 4.17 32.10 -3.67
N LYS A 111 4.20 32.33 -2.35
CA LYS A 111 3.75 33.56 -1.70
C LYS A 111 4.93 34.50 -1.50
#